data_AF-A0AAE3GMB6-F1
#
_entry.id   AF-A0AAE3GMB6-F1
#
_cell.length_a   1.000
_cell.length_b   1.000
_cell.length_c   1.000
_cell.angle_alpha   90.00
_cell.angle_beta   90.00
_cell.angle_gamma   90.00
#
_symmetry.space_group_name_H-M   'P 1'
#
loop_
_entity.id
_entity.type
_entity.pdbx_description
1 polymer ?
#
loop_
_entity_poly.entity_id
_entity_poly.type
_entity_poly.pdbx_seq_one_letter_code
_entity_poly.pdbx_strand_id
1 'polypeptide(L)'
;MAADSAGETVDRGRGRPPMSERRKDVIRLRIATAALELFKSQGVAATSVEQIAGELGISTRTLWRYSPSKEGCVLPLLTHGLAAVVEKLRAWPRHLPLLDHLLHESDLAERVPESTLDLARLTRTEPALRSVWLRSYLDAENVFAEVIAERTGLAADALETKVQAGMLNIALRIAVEHHAWNTAPAGARATPPGGLTNATRAALRTAINGLSM
;
A
#
# COMPACT_ATOMS: atom_id res chain seq x y z
N MET A 1 -7.03 -56.67 -44.00
CA MET A 1 -7.29 -55.27 -44.39
C MET A 1 -7.81 -54.57 -43.16
N ALA A 2 -6.92 -53.91 -42.41
CA ALA A 2 -6.78 -52.44 -42.40
C ALA A 2 -8.03 -51.80 -41.80
N ALA A 3 -7.99 -51.24 -40.59
CA ALA A 3 -7.53 -49.89 -40.28
C ALA A 3 -8.09 -49.60 -38.86
N ASP A 4 -7.59 -48.73 -38.00
CA ASP A 4 -6.43 -47.86 -37.96
C ASP A 4 -6.36 -47.42 -36.49
N SER A 5 -5.15 -47.41 -35.96
CA SER A 5 -4.85 -46.96 -34.61
C SER A 5 -4.98 -45.44 -34.56
N ALA A 6 -6.13 -44.93 -34.13
CA ALA A 6 -6.27 -43.53 -33.79
C ALA A 6 -5.59 -43.26 -32.44
N GLY A 7 -4.29 -42.98 -32.50
CA GLY A 7 -3.54 -42.40 -31.41
C GLY A 7 -4.16 -41.07 -31.02
N GLU A 8 -4.72 -41.01 -29.82
CA GLU A 8 -5.15 -39.78 -29.17
C GLU A 8 -3.89 -38.94 -28.88
N THR A 9 -3.57 -38.05 -29.80
CA THR A 9 -2.56 -37.02 -29.62
C THR A 9 -3.07 -36.04 -28.57
N VAL A 10 -2.79 -36.34 -27.30
CA VAL A 10 -2.89 -35.36 -26.22
C VAL A 10 -1.90 -34.26 -26.52
N ASP A 11 -2.40 -33.13 -27.02
CA ASP A 11 -1.66 -31.87 -27.12
C ASP A 11 -1.27 -31.44 -25.70
N ARG A 12 -0.10 -31.90 -25.26
CA ARG A 12 0.54 -31.44 -24.04
C ARG A 12 1.21 -30.11 -24.36
N GLY A 13 0.40 -29.06 -24.41
CA GLY A 13 0.88 -27.69 -24.34
C GLY A 13 1.82 -27.55 -23.14
N ARG A 14 3.13 -27.60 -23.41
CA ARG A 14 4.22 -27.37 -22.44
C ARG A 14 4.27 -25.89 -22.09
N GLY A 15 3.27 -25.42 -21.36
CA GLY A 15 3.28 -24.14 -20.66
C GLY A 15 3.39 -24.40 -19.17
N ARG A 16 4.36 -23.77 -18.49
CA ARG A 16 4.32 -23.71 -17.02
C ARG A 16 2.96 -23.11 -16.62
N PRO A 17 2.22 -23.70 -15.66
CA PRO A 17 0.92 -23.18 -15.27
C PRO A 17 1.00 -21.68 -14.95
N PRO A 18 -0.01 -20.88 -15.34
CA PRO A 18 -0.03 -19.47 -15.04
C PRO A 18 0.14 -19.25 -13.53
N MET A 19 1.04 -18.34 -13.20
CA MET A 19 1.41 -18.07 -11.81
C MET A 19 0.23 -17.47 -11.04
N SER A 20 -0.09 -17.98 -9.85
CA SER A 20 -1.17 -17.45 -9.01
C SER A 20 -0.93 -15.99 -8.61
N GLU A 21 -2.00 -15.22 -8.40
CA GLU A 21 -1.90 -13.82 -7.94
C GLU A 21 -1.12 -13.70 -6.64
N ARG A 22 -1.36 -14.60 -5.68
CA ARG A 22 -0.59 -14.64 -4.43
C ARG A 22 0.92 -14.75 -4.65
N ARG A 23 1.35 -15.53 -5.65
CA ARG A 23 2.77 -15.65 -5.98
C ARG A 23 3.28 -14.42 -6.73
N LYS A 24 2.43 -13.72 -7.50
CA LYS A 24 2.78 -12.41 -8.08
C LYS A 24 2.97 -11.36 -6.99
N ASP A 25 2.12 -11.34 -5.97
CA ASP A 25 2.20 -10.38 -4.85
C ASP A 25 3.46 -10.58 -4.02
N VAL A 26 3.83 -11.83 -3.74
CA VAL A 26 5.11 -12.14 -3.08
C VAL A 26 6.30 -11.61 -3.88
N ILE A 27 6.27 -11.76 -5.22
CA ILE A 27 7.34 -11.24 -6.07
C ILE A 27 7.35 -9.70 -6.10
N ARG A 28 6.18 -9.07 -6.20
CA ARG A 28 6.02 -7.60 -6.14
C ARG A 28 6.59 -7.05 -4.83
N LEU A 29 6.26 -7.66 -3.69
CA LEU A 29 6.80 -7.24 -2.39
C LEU A 29 8.32 -7.42 -2.31
N ARG A 30 8.88 -8.53 -2.83
CA ARG A 30 10.33 -8.71 -2.89
C ARG A 30 11.03 -7.62 -3.71
N ILE A 31 10.48 -7.25 -4.87
CA ILE A 31 10.96 -6.14 -5.69
C ILE A 31 10.90 -4.82 -4.91
N ALA A 32 9.78 -4.58 -4.23
CA ALA A 32 9.56 -3.35 -3.48
C ALA A 32 10.52 -3.21 -2.30
N THR A 33 10.77 -4.29 -1.55
CA THR A 33 11.75 -4.30 -0.45
C THR A 33 13.17 -4.06 -0.96
N ALA A 34 13.60 -4.74 -2.03
CA ALA A 34 14.94 -4.54 -2.59
C ALA A 34 15.13 -3.09 -3.11
N ALA A 35 14.13 -2.55 -3.80
CA ALA A 35 14.15 -1.17 -4.25
C ALA A 35 14.23 -0.17 -3.08
N LEU A 36 13.43 -0.38 -2.03
CA LEU A 36 13.44 0.48 -0.84
C LEU A 36 14.81 0.50 -0.18
N GLU A 37 15.46 -0.65 0.01
CA GLU A 37 16.78 -0.71 0.66
C GLU A 37 17.87 -0.02 -0.16
N LEU A 38 17.86 -0.16 -1.49
CA LEU A 38 18.76 0.59 -2.37
C LEU A 38 18.47 2.10 -2.36
N PHE A 39 17.20 2.50 -2.36
CA PHE A 39 16.84 3.92 -2.25
C PHE A 39 17.26 4.52 -0.90
N LYS A 40 17.17 3.75 0.19
CA LYS A 40 17.67 4.17 1.51
C LYS A 40 19.19 4.33 1.54
N SER A 41 19.92 3.44 0.89
CA SER A 41 21.39 3.41 0.99
C SER A 41 22.09 4.43 0.10
N GLN A 42 21.59 4.65 -1.12
CA GLN A 42 22.27 5.47 -2.13
C GLN A 42 21.36 6.49 -2.82
N GLY A 43 20.09 6.58 -2.43
CA GLY A 43 19.10 7.48 -3.03
C GLY A 43 18.51 6.95 -4.34
N VAL A 44 17.42 7.59 -4.80
CA VAL A 44 16.70 7.12 -6.00
C VAL A 44 17.50 7.40 -7.26
N ALA A 45 18.17 8.55 -7.35
CA ALA A 45 18.92 8.97 -8.53
C ALA A 45 20.10 8.03 -8.84
N ALA A 46 20.84 7.60 -7.81
CA ALA A 46 21.99 6.70 -7.98
C ALA A 46 21.60 5.22 -8.13
N THR A 47 20.33 4.88 -7.90
CA THR A 47 19.83 3.51 -8.07
C THR A 47 19.36 3.26 -9.49
N SER A 48 19.86 2.19 -10.12
CA SER A 48 19.39 1.70 -11.41
C SER A 48 18.47 0.48 -11.26
N VAL A 49 17.72 0.18 -12.32
CA VAL A 49 16.80 -0.98 -12.33
C VAL A 49 17.58 -2.30 -12.43
N GLU A 50 18.75 -2.26 -13.05
CA GLU A 50 19.70 -3.37 -13.12
C GLU A 50 20.21 -3.75 -11.73
N GLN A 51 20.50 -2.76 -10.87
CA GLN A 51 20.88 -3.02 -9.48
C GLN A 51 19.75 -3.71 -8.71
N ILE A 52 18.52 -3.18 -8.80
CA ILE A 52 17.35 -3.78 -8.14
C ILE A 52 17.10 -5.21 -8.65
N ALA A 53 17.20 -5.43 -9.96
CA ALA A 53 17.02 -6.75 -10.56
C ALA A 53 18.16 -7.72 -10.15
N GLY A 54 19.39 -7.21 -10.06
CA GLY A 54 20.58 -7.92 -9.62
C GLY A 54 20.45 -8.44 -8.18
N GLU A 55 19.98 -7.61 -7.25
CA GLU A 55 19.72 -8.00 -5.85
C GLU A 55 18.78 -9.21 -5.72
N LEU A 56 17.90 -9.40 -6.70
CA LEU A 56 16.91 -10.48 -6.70
C LEU A 56 17.28 -11.66 -7.61
N GLY A 57 18.38 -11.56 -8.35
CA GLY A 57 18.78 -12.55 -9.35
C GLY A 57 17.76 -12.69 -10.49
N ILE A 58 17.04 -11.61 -10.84
CA ILE A 58 16.06 -11.59 -11.94
C ILE A 58 16.55 -10.70 -13.07
N SER A 59 16.00 -10.89 -14.28
CA SER A 59 16.26 -9.96 -15.39
C SER A 59 15.47 -8.67 -15.22
N THR A 60 15.98 -7.55 -15.78
CA THR A 60 15.25 -6.27 -15.85
C THR A 60 13.90 -6.42 -16.56
N ARG A 61 13.84 -7.25 -17.61
CA ARG A 61 12.58 -7.64 -18.28
C ARG A 61 11.57 -8.27 -17.31
N THR A 62 12.05 -9.12 -16.41
CA THR A 62 11.19 -9.74 -15.38
C THR A 62 10.70 -8.69 -14.40
N LEU A 63 11.58 -7.80 -13.93
CA LEU A 63 11.20 -6.70 -13.04
C LEU A 63 10.13 -5.80 -13.67
N TRP A 64 10.32 -5.38 -14.93
CA TRP A 64 9.38 -4.52 -15.65
C TRP A 64 7.99 -5.15 -15.85
N ARG A 65 7.87 -6.48 -15.77
CA ARG A 65 6.58 -7.14 -15.78
C ARG A 65 5.76 -6.90 -14.50
N TYR A 66 6.42 -6.57 -13.39
CA TYR A 66 5.79 -6.37 -12.07
C TYR A 66 5.75 -4.91 -11.63
N SER A 67 6.56 -4.04 -12.22
CA SER A 67 6.70 -2.65 -11.79
C SER A 67 6.60 -1.70 -12.99
N PRO A 68 5.82 -0.60 -12.89
CA PRO A 68 5.59 0.31 -14.01
C PRO A 68 6.75 1.29 -14.26
N SER A 69 7.54 1.58 -13.22
CA SER A 69 8.72 2.44 -13.27
C SER A 69 9.69 2.05 -12.15
N LYS A 70 10.91 2.59 -12.16
CA LYS A 70 11.90 2.37 -11.10
C LYS A 70 11.33 2.77 -9.74
N GLU A 71 10.77 3.98 -9.66
CA GLU A 71 10.13 4.53 -8.48
C GLU A 71 8.85 3.75 -8.14
N GLY A 72 8.12 3.29 -9.16
CA GLY A 72 6.93 2.47 -9.00
C GLY A 72 7.20 1.08 -8.40
N CYS A 73 8.46 0.66 -8.28
CA CYS A 73 8.82 -0.59 -7.62
C CYS A 73 8.34 -0.63 -6.17
N VAL A 74 8.21 0.52 -5.48
CA VAL A 74 7.79 0.57 -4.07
C VAL A 74 6.28 0.58 -3.85
N LEU A 75 5.46 0.71 -4.91
CA LEU A 75 3.98 0.71 -4.81
C LEU A 75 3.38 -0.47 -4.02
N PRO A 76 3.94 -1.71 -4.09
CA PRO A 76 3.45 -2.82 -3.28
C PRO A 76 3.50 -2.57 -1.77
N LEU A 77 4.46 -1.78 -1.25
CA LEU A 77 4.53 -1.44 0.17
C LEU A 77 3.38 -0.51 0.60
N LEU A 78 2.95 0.36 -0.29
CA LEU A 78 1.85 1.30 -0.07
C LEU A 78 0.51 0.58 -0.12
N THR A 79 0.30 -0.21 -1.16
CA THR A 79 -0.94 -0.96 -1.37
C THR A 79 -1.16 -2.03 -0.31
N HIS A 80 -0.09 -2.65 0.23
CA HIS A 80 -0.21 -3.57 1.36
C HIS A 80 -0.67 -2.87 2.65
N GLY A 81 -0.11 -1.70 2.96
CA GLY A 81 -0.57 -0.90 4.10
C GLY A 81 -2.02 -0.44 3.96
N LEU A 82 -2.41 -0.03 2.75
CA LEU A 82 -3.79 0.34 2.43
C LEU A 82 -4.77 -0.84 2.60
N ALA A 83 -4.40 -2.04 2.15
CA ALA A 83 -5.25 -3.22 2.25
C ALA A 83 -5.68 -3.50 3.69
N ALA A 84 -4.78 -3.34 4.66
CA ALA A 84 -5.10 -3.52 6.08
C ALA A 84 -6.15 -2.52 6.60
N VAL A 85 -6.10 -1.27 6.13
CA VAL A 85 -7.10 -0.25 6.47
C VAL A 85 -8.45 -0.60 5.84
N VAL A 86 -8.45 -0.96 4.56
CA VAL A 86 -9.67 -1.35 3.83
C VAL A 86 -10.32 -2.58 4.46
N GLU A 87 -9.54 -3.58 4.86
CA GLU A 87 -10.03 -4.75 5.60
C GLU A 87 -10.71 -4.34 6.92
N LYS A 88 -10.10 -3.45 7.70
CA LYS A 88 -10.73 -2.98 8.95
C LYS A 88 -12.02 -2.21 8.67
N LEU A 89 -12.06 -1.39 7.62
CA LEU A 89 -13.27 -0.68 7.22
C LEU A 89 -14.39 -1.61 6.78
N ARG A 90 -14.07 -2.67 6.03
CA ARG A 90 -15.05 -3.70 5.65
C ARG A 90 -15.57 -4.49 6.85
N ALA A 91 -14.76 -4.65 7.88
CA ALA A 91 -15.15 -5.28 9.14
C ALA A 91 -15.96 -4.34 10.08
N TRP A 92 -16.29 -3.13 9.65
CA TRP A 92 -16.97 -2.12 10.47
C TRP A 92 -18.37 -2.59 10.96
N PRO A 93 -18.57 -2.80 12.28
CA PRO A 93 -19.84 -3.25 12.83
C PRO A 93 -20.98 -2.25 12.65
N ARG A 94 -22.20 -2.75 12.37
CA ARG A 94 -23.32 -1.87 12.02
C ARG A 94 -23.79 -0.92 13.12
N HIS A 95 -23.52 -1.23 14.37
CA HIS A 95 -23.97 -0.48 15.54
C HIS A 95 -22.94 0.52 16.08
N LEU A 96 -21.72 0.56 15.53
CA LEU A 96 -20.66 1.45 15.99
C LEU A 96 -20.50 2.66 15.04
N PRO A 97 -20.24 3.87 15.55
CA PRO A 97 -19.73 4.96 14.74
C PRO A 97 -18.39 4.58 14.08
N LEU A 98 -18.15 5.05 12.85
CA LEU A 98 -16.92 4.73 12.10
C LEU A 98 -15.65 5.15 12.88
N LEU A 99 -15.68 6.36 13.44
CA LEU A 99 -14.56 6.86 14.23
C LEU A 99 -14.26 5.92 15.39
N ASP A 100 -15.30 5.53 16.13
CA ASP A 100 -15.13 4.65 17.29
C ASP A 100 -14.56 3.31 16.86
N HIS A 101 -15.01 2.72 15.75
CA HIS A 101 -14.46 1.49 15.19
C HIS A 101 -12.99 1.63 14.73
N LEU A 102 -12.64 2.74 14.08
CA LEU A 102 -11.26 2.99 13.65
C LEU A 102 -10.32 3.22 14.84
N LEU A 103 -10.81 3.90 15.88
CA LEU A 103 -10.07 4.21 17.11
C LEU A 103 -10.06 3.08 18.14
N HIS A 104 -11.05 2.17 18.09
CA HIS A 104 -11.08 0.94 18.86
C HIS A 104 -10.03 -0.02 18.33
N GLU A 105 -9.34 -0.68 19.27
CA GLU A 105 -8.28 -1.65 18.99
C GLU A 105 -7.10 -1.00 18.24
N SER A 106 -5.96 -0.92 18.93
CA SER A 106 -4.71 -0.26 18.50
C SER A 106 -4.09 -0.82 17.21
N ASP A 107 -4.69 -1.86 16.63
CA ASP A 107 -4.29 -2.61 15.46
C ASP A 107 -3.95 -1.82 14.20
N LEU A 108 -4.63 -0.70 13.88
CA LEU A 108 -4.40 -0.05 12.57
C LEU A 108 -2.98 0.46 12.42
N ALA A 109 -2.47 1.12 13.44
CA ALA A 109 -1.11 1.64 13.45
C ALA A 109 -0.09 0.50 13.53
N GLU A 110 -0.41 -0.56 14.29
CA GLU A 110 0.45 -1.74 14.44
C GLU A 110 0.55 -2.55 13.14
N ARG A 111 -0.46 -2.47 12.27
CA ARG A 111 -0.48 -3.12 10.94
C ARG A 111 0.28 -2.34 9.86
N VAL A 112 0.75 -1.13 10.14
CA VAL A 112 1.59 -0.37 9.19
C VAL A 112 3.01 -0.92 9.24
N PRO A 113 3.53 -1.52 8.16
CA PRO A 113 4.89 -2.06 8.17
C PRO A 113 5.94 -0.94 8.30
N GLU A 114 7.07 -1.21 8.96
CA GLU A 114 8.18 -0.25 9.08
C GLU A 114 8.68 0.20 7.70
N SER A 115 8.64 -0.68 6.68
CA SER A 115 9.00 -0.34 5.30
C SER A 115 8.13 0.79 4.72
N THR A 116 6.87 0.90 5.15
CA THR A 116 5.97 1.99 4.75
C THR A 116 6.37 3.29 5.43
N LEU A 117 6.82 3.24 6.69
CA LEU A 117 7.35 4.39 7.42
C LEU A 117 8.69 4.86 6.82
N ASP A 118 9.58 3.93 6.49
CA ASP A 118 10.83 4.23 5.79
C ASP A 118 10.59 4.90 4.43
N LEU A 119 9.64 4.39 3.66
CA LEU A 119 9.24 5.02 2.42
C LEU A 119 8.67 6.43 2.65
N ALA A 120 7.82 6.62 3.66
CA ALA A 120 7.31 7.93 4.03
C ALA A 120 8.45 8.91 4.39
N ARG A 121 9.49 8.45 5.12
CA ARG A 121 10.68 9.24 5.44
C ARG A 121 11.41 9.69 4.18
N LEU A 122 11.64 8.78 3.24
CA LEU A 122 12.32 9.10 1.97
C LEU A 122 11.59 10.17 1.15
N THR A 123 10.26 10.27 1.25
CA THR A 123 9.52 11.29 0.49
C THR A 123 9.91 12.75 0.83
N ARG A 124 10.61 13.00 1.95
CA ARG A 124 11.14 14.33 2.28
C ARG A 124 12.32 14.75 1.41
N THR A 125 13.12 13.77 0.96
CA THR A 125 14.38 14.01 0.25
C THR A 125 14.32 13.52 -1.19
N GLU A 126 13.35 12.66 -1.53
CA GLU A 126 13.21 12.02 -2.83
C GLU A 126 11.88 12.44 -3.50
N PRO A 127 11.86 13.51 -4.31
CA PRO A 127 10.64 14.01 -4.96
C PRO A 127 9.94 12.97 -5.84
N ALA A 128 10.72 12.08 -6.47
CA ALA A 128 10.20 11.03 -7.33
C ALA A 128 9.36 10.01 -6.53
N LEU A 129 9.80 9.67 -5.31
CA LEU A 129 9.02 8.83 -4.39
C LEU A 129 7.83 9.57 -3.80
N ARG A 130 7.94 10.88 -3.57
CA ARG A 130 6.80 11.70 -3.12
C ARG A 130 5.66 11.69 -4.14
N SER A 131 5.96 11.71 -5.43
CA SER A 131 4.94 11.58 -6.48
C SER A 131 4.23 10.23 -6.44
N VAL A 132 4.98 9.12 -6.28
CA VAL A 132 4.41 7.77 -6.16
C VAL A 132 3.56 7.65 -4.89
N TRP A 133 4.06 8.18 -3.77
CA TRP A 133 3.37 8.22 -2.49
C TRP A 133 2.01 8.92 -2.61
N LEU A 134 1.98 10.18 -3.03
CA LEU A 134 0.75 10.96 -3.11
C LEU A 134 -0.24 10.37 -4.11
N ARG A 135 0.24 9.88 -5.26
CA ARG A 135 -0.62 9.22 -6.25
C ARG A 135 -1.29 7.97 -5.70
N SER A 136 -0.56 7.15 -4.94
CA SER A 136 -1.14 5.94 -4.33
C SER A 136 -2.30 6.26 -3.38
N TYR A 137 -2.21 7.36 -2.63
CA TYR A 137 -3.31 7.83 -1.77
C TYR A 137 -4.49 8.32 -2.61
N LEU A 138 -4.26 9.06 -3.70
CA LEU A 138 -5.35 9.47 -4.60
C LEU A 138 -6.07 8.25 -5.22
N ASP A 139 -5.31 7.26 -5.68
CA ASP A 139 -5.86 6.03 -6.26
C ASP A 139 -6.67 5.22 -5.21
N ALA A 140 -6.28 5.29 -3.94
CA ALA A 140 -6.96 4.65 -2.82
C ALA A 140 -8.32 5.28 -2.45
N GLU A 141 -8.53 6.55 -2.78
CA GLU A 141 -9.72 7.31 -2.36
C GLU A 141 -11.02 6.64 -2.84
N ASN A 142 -11.02 6.11 -4.07
CA ASN A 142 -12.17 5.41 -4.63
C ASN A 142 -12.52 4.14 -3.82
N VAL A 143 -11.51 3.42 -3.33
CA VAL A 143 -11.73 2.22 -2.50
C VAL A 143 -12.40 2.60 -1.17
N PHE A 144 -12.01 3.72 -0.58
CA PHE A 144 -12.67 4.22 0.62
C PHE A 144 -14.11 4.68 0.34
N ALA A 145 -14.33 5.36 -0.78
CA ALA A 145 -15.65 5.82 -1.19
C ALA A 145 -16.62 4.63 -1.41
N GLU A 146 -16.16 3.55 -2.05
CA GLU A 146 -16.95 2.32 -2.22
C GLU A 146 -17.39 1.73 -0.88
N VAL A 147 -16.46 1.58 0.07
CA VAL A 147 -16.78 0.99 1.39
C VAL A 147 -17.73 1.89 2.19
N ILE A 148 -17.59 3.21 2.09
CA ILE A 148 -18.50 4.17 2.74
C ILE A 148 -19.88 4.15 2.07
N ALA A 149 -19.96 4.07 0.74
CA ALA A 149 -21.21 4.01 -0.02
C ALA A 149 -22.05 2.78 0.32
N GLU A 150 -21.43 1.58 0.33
CA GLU A 150 -22.08 0.32 0.74
C GLU A 150 -22.70 0.41 2.15
N ARG A 151 -22.19 1.34 2.94
CA ARG A 151 -22.47 1.46 4.34
C ARG A 151 -23.55 2.49 4.66
N THR A 152 -23.51 3.63 3.99
CA THR A 152 -24.49 4.72 4.12
C THR A 152 -25.69 4.54 3.19
N GLY A 153 -25.57 3.70 2.16
CA GLY A 153 -26.58 3.55 1.10
C GLY A 153 -26.54 4.70 0.08
N LEU A 154 -25.54 5.59 0.16
CA LEU A 154 -25.29 6.64 -0.82
C LEU A 154 -24.54 6.08 -2.03
N ALA A 155 -24.51 6.83 -3.12
CA ALA A 155 -23.64 6.52 -4.26
C ALA A 155 -22.16 6.82 -3.92
N ALA A 156 -21.24 6.03 -4.47
CA ALA A 156 -19.80 6.21 -4.24
C ALA A 156 -19.24 7.50 -4.86
N ASP A 157 -19.87 8.00 -5.92
CA ASP A 157 -19.54 9.26 -6.57
C ASP A 157 -20.29 10.47 -6.00
N ALA A 158 -21.20 10.26 -5.04
CA ALA A 158 -21.89 11.34 -4.36
C ALA A 158 -20.86 12.25 -3.66
N LEU A 159 -21.07 13.57 -3.74
CA LEU A 159 -20.16 14.56 -3.17
C LEU A 159 -19.87 14.27 -1.69
N GLU A 160 -20.90 13.95 -0.91
CA GLU A 160 -20.76 13.62 0.51
C GLU A 160 -19.84 12.41 0.72
N THR A 161 -20.06 11.30 0.01
CA THR A 161 -19.24 10.09 0.10
C THR A 161 -17.78 10.37 -0.27
N LYS A 162 -17.54 11.12 -1.36
CA LYS A 162 -16.18 11.47 -1.78
C LYS A 162 -15.46 12.37 -0.77
N VAL A 163 -16.16 13.35 -0.20
CA VAL A 163 -15.58 14.22 0.85
C VAL A 163 -15.24 13.39 2.08
N GLN A 164 -16.13 12.51 2.53
CA GLN A 164 -15.87 11.62 3.68
C GLN A 164 -14.67 10.69 3.42
N ALA A 165 -14.60 10.07 2.24
CA ALA A 165 -13.49 9.21 1.83
C ALA A 165 -12.17 9.98 1.78
N GLY A 166 -12.15 11.16 1.14
CA GLY A 166 -10.98 12.03 1.04
C GLY A 166 -10.49 12.50 2.41
N MET A 167 -11.40 12.90 3.31
CA MET A 167 -11.05 13.31 4.68
C MET A 167 -10.40 12.17 5.46
N LEU A 168 -10.98 10.97 5.42
CA LEU A 168 -10.40 9.77 6.05
C LEU A 168 -9.00 9.47 5.49
N ASN A 169 -8.88 9.44 4.16
CA ASN A 169 -7.66 9.12 3.46
C ASN A 169 -6.53 10.12 3.75
N ILE A 170 -6.83 11.42 3.72
CA ILE A 170 -5.89 12.49 4.05
C ILE A 170 -5.48 12.43 5.52
N ALA A 171 -6.41 12.17 6.45
CA ALA A 171 -6.10 12.05 7.86
C ALA A 171 -5.11 10.91 8.13
N LEU A 172 -5.34 9.74 7.52
CA LEU A 172 -4.43 8.59 7.62
C LEU A 172 -3.06 8.89 7.01
N ARG A 173 -3.02 9.51 5.82
CA ARG A 173 -1.76 9.92 5.17
C ARG A 173 -0.95 10.85 6.07
N ILE A 174 -1.58 11.90 6.59
CA ILE A 174 -0.92 12.90 7.44
C ILE A 174 -0.43 12.26 8.74
N ALA A 175 -1.20 11.35 9.34
CA ALA A 175 -0.76 10.63 10.54
C ALA A 175 0.52 9.81 10.29
N VAL A 176 0.59 9.09 9.17
CA VAL A 176 1.76 8.30 8.77
C VAL A 176 2.95 9.21 8.48
N GLU A 177 2.77 10.27 7.68
CA GLU A 177 3.81 11.26 7.37
C GLU A 177 4.34 11.94 8.65
N HIS A 178 3.43 12.42 9.51
CA HIS A 178 3.77 13.07 10.77
C HIS A 178 4.57 12.14 11.68
N HIS A 179 4.14 10.88 11.82
CA HIS A 179 4.87 9.91 12.63
C HIS A 179 6.26 9.63 12.04
N ALA A 180 6.32 9.32 10.75
CA ALA A 180 7.55 8.98 10.06
C ALA A 180 8.60 10.10 10.13
N TRP A 181 8.17 11.36 10.00
CA TRP A 181 9.07 12.52 9.95
C TRP A 181 9.47 13.06 11.33
N ASN A 182 8.72 12.73 12.37
CA ASN A 182 9.01 13.19 13.74
C ASN A 182 9.55 12.07 14.64
N THR A 183 9.75 10.86 14.11
CA THR A 183 10.42 9.76 14.81
C THR A 183 11.73 9.43 14.14
N ALA A 184 12.74 9.14 14.96
CA ALA A 184 14.00 8.64 14.44
C ALA A 184 13.77 7.23 13.83
N PRO A 185 14.56 6.83 12.81
CA PRO A 185 14.53 5.44 12.33
C PRO A 185 14.76 4.47 13.49
N ALA A 186 14.13 3.30 13.43
CA ALA A 186 14.26 2.27 14.46
C ALA A 186 15.74 2.02 14.79
N GLY A 187 16.16 2.39 16.02
CA GLY A 187 17.54 2.23 16.51
C GLY A 187 18.26 3.49 16.98
N ALA A 188 17.76 4.70 16.70
CA ALA A 188 18.48 5.95 17.06
C ALA A 188 17.96 6.69 18.32
N ARG A 189 16.72 6.44 18.76
CA ARG A 189 16.14 6.86 20.05
C ARG A 189 14.90 6.01 20.33
N ALA A 190 14.56 5.77 21.60
CA ALA A 190 13.32 5.10 21.97
C ALA A 190 12.12 5.94 21.50
N THR A 191 11.44 5.49 20.45
CA THR A 191 10.15 6.04 20.04
C THR A 191 9.15 5.81 21.17
N PRO A 192 8.40 6.83 21.63
CA PRO A 192 7.39 6.59 22.65
C PRO A 192 6.40 5.53 22.15
N PRO A 193 6.05 4.53 22.97
CA PRO A 193 5.09 3.51 22.58
C PRO A 193 3.77 4.16 22.15
N GLY A 194 3.20 3.68 21.03
CA GLY A 194 1.94 4.19 20.48
C GLY A 194 2.03 5.48 19.67
N GLY A 195 3.22 5.94 19.26
CA GLY A 195 3.39 7.18 18.49
C GLY A 195 2.51 7.29 17.24
N LEU A 196 2.47 6.25 16.40
CA LEU A 196 1.64 6.23 15.19
C LEU A 196 0.14 6.12 15.52
N THR A 197 -0.20 5.33 16.55
CA THR A 197 -1.58 5.21 17.05
C THR A 197 -2.12 6.56 17.51
N ASN A 198 -1.33 7.31 18.27
CA ASN A 198 -1.67 8.64 18.75
C ASN A 198 -1.80 9.64 17.61
N ALA A 199 -0.87 9.63 16.64
CA ALA A 199 -0.94 10.48 15.45
C ALA A 199 -2.21 10.18 14.63
N THR A 200 -2.52 8.90 14.43
CA THR A 200 -3.73 8.44 13.72
C THR A 200 -5.00 8.92 14.43
N ARG A 201 -5.06 8.73 15.76
CA ARG A 201 -6.20 9.18 16.57
C ARG A 201 -6.39 10.69 16.50
N ALA A 202 -5.31 11.45 16.63
CA ALA A 202 -5.36 12.91 16.53
C ALA A 202 -5.85 13.35 15.14
N ALA A 203 -5.28 12.79 14.07
CA ALA A 203 -5.65 13.14 12.70
C ALA A 203 -7.12 12.83 12.38
N LEU A 204 -7.63 11.66 12.78
CA LEU A 204 -9.03 11.28 12.56
C LEU A 204 -10.00 12.18 13.33
N ARG A 205 -9.67 12.55 14.58
CA ARG A 205 -10.48 13.50 15.36
C ARG A 205 -10.47 14.90 14.73
N THR A 206 -9.31 15.37 14.28
CA THR A 206 -9.18 16.66 13.60
C THR A 206 -9.95 16.68 12.28
N ALA A 207 -9.95 15.59 11.52
CA ALA A 207 -10.74 15.53 10.28
C ALA A 207 -12.23 15.76 10.56
N ILE A 208 -12.78 15.19 11.63
CA ILE A 208 -14.19 15.33 11.98
C ILE A 208 -14.53 16.75 12.49
N ASN A 209 -13.64 17.36 13.25
CA ASN A 209 -13.89 18.66 13.89
C ASN A 209 -13.36 19.87 13.10
N GLY A 210 -12.58 19.65 12.05
CA GLY A 210 -11.63 20.62 11.50
C GLY A 210 -12.25 21.85 10.83
N LEU A 211 -13.55 21.84 10.56
CA LEU A 211 -14.31 22.99 10.03
C LEU A 211 -15.17 23.69 11.10
N SER A 212 -15.20 23.17 12.32
CA SER A 212 -16.00 23.69 13.43
C SER A 212 -15.18 24.47 14.46
N MET A 213 -13.98 24.94 14.06
CA MET A 213 -13.08 25.74 14.90
C MET A 213 -13.59 27.16 15.14
#